data_AF-G6EYI9-F1
#
_entry.id   AF-G6EYI9-F1
#
_cell.length_a   1.000
_cell.length_b   1.000
_cell.length_c   1.000
_cell.angle_alpha   90.00
_cell.angle_beta   90.00
_cell.angle_gamma   90.00
#
_symmetry.space_group_name_H-M   'P 1'
#
loop_
_entity.id
_entity.type
_entity.pdbx_description
1 polymer ?
#
loop_
_entity_poly.entity_id
_entity_poly.type
_entity_poly.pdbx_seq_one_letter_code
_entity_poly.pdbx_strand_id
1 'polypeptide(L)'
;MTNQELTPLTQEEFNQYIEPLGPWGDDSEDMPPVAIAVSGGADSLCLALLASRWRKNIIAFIVDHQLRNSSRQEAMITQERLSSLFIPSEILTLTDLEVGPALEERARIARYTALVHACYARGCIDLLLGHHAGDQAETILMRIRAGSASDGLSGMAAIMDLPTIRLVRPLLHVYPQRLRATLREEKLVWVEDPSNQDMRIQRNRLREELSSSWKTSGTVAVLLKRSQEEGLARMKRDQEQADILAKDVVVRPEGFALLSSNVIEARALGALIRTISGSVYAPLYQSLERLGRRLRSMTIGGVKIQPAGRLGDGWLLFREEAAMQERISVFPDCVWDQRFRVVIPQGKMKEGIEVGAVGEAYNFFASRRTFPSALLKVLPALWENNKLIAVPHLGIFLQDSVKEWRIIFQPKQPMTQSYLFLGV
;
A
#
# COMPACT_ATOMS: atom_id res chain seq x y z
N MET A 1 8.15 35.16 -4.53
CA MET A 1 8.08 34.47 -3.23
C MET A 1 7.54 35.44 -2.21
N THR A 2 6.42 35.12 -1.58
CA THR A 2 5.88 35.92 -0.47
C THR A 2 6.72 35.67 0.79
N ASN A 3 6.73 36.61 1.74
CA ASN A 3 7.52 36.48 2.98
C ASN A 3 7.17 35.21 3.80
N GLN A 4 5.95 34.67 3.65
CA GLN A 4 5.50 33.44 4.31
C GLN A 4 6.12 32.14 3.76
N GLU A 5 6.69 32.14 2.55
CA GLU A 5 7.29 30.93 1.95
C GLU A 5 8.71 30.65 2.43
N LEU A 6 9.30 31.58 3.20
CA LEU A 6 10.66 31.51 3.72
C LEU A 6 10.74 31.47 5.25
N THR A 7 9.61 31.60 5.95
CA THR A 7 9.58 31.54 7.41
C THR A 7 9.72 30.11 7.91
N PRO A 8 10.50 29.88 8.99
CA PRO A 8 10.51 28.61 9.70
C PRO A 8 9.09 28.12 10.02
N LEU A 9 8.91 26.82 9.99
CA LEU A 9 7.71 26.15 10.48
C LEU A 9 7.75 26.10 12.01
N THR A 10 6.69 26.58 12.67
CA THR A 10 6.53 26.52 14.12
C THR A 10 6.00 25.16 14.57
N GLN A 11 6.17 24.83 15.86
CA GLN A 11 5.59 23.61 16.43
C GLN A 11 4.06 23.63 16.41
N GLU A 12 3.45 24.78 16.64
CA GLU A 12 1.99 24.95 16.61
C GLU A 12 1.41 24.64 15.23
N GLU A 13 2.04 25.15 14.16
CA GLU A 13 1.65 24.81 12.79
C GLU A 13 1.80 23.30 12.52
N PHE A 14 2.91 22.69 12.96
CA PHE A 14 3.08 21.25 12.78
C PHE A 14 2.00 20.44 13.50
N ASN A 15 1.64 20.82 14.73
CA ASN A 15 0.57 20.18 15.49
C ASN A 15 -0.76 20.28 14.73
N GLN A 16 -1.09 21.45 14.17
CA GLN A 16 -2.29 21.63 13.33
C GLN A 16 -2.30 20.74 12.09
N TYR A 17 -1.13 20.40 11.54
CA TYR A 17 -1.00 19.56 10.36
C TYR A 17 -1.10 18.07 10.67
N ILE A 18 -0.58 17.63 11.82
CA ILE A 18 -0.52 16.21 12.19
C ILE A 18 -1.77 15.74 12.94
N GLU A 19 -2.39 16.57 13.79
CA GLU A 19 -3.55 16.17 14.59
C GLU A 19 -4.72 15.63 13.74
N PRO A 20 -5.13 16.26 12.61
CA PRO A 20 -6.20 15.75 11.76
C PRO A 20 -5.88 14.43 11.06
N LEU A 21 -4.61 14.02 11.04
CA LEU A 21 -4.15 12.78 10.41
C LEU A 21 -4.22 11.57 11.36
N GLY A 22 -4.77 11.76 12.56
CA GLY A 22 -5.06 10.69 13.52
C GLY A 22 -6.18 9.74 13.07
N PRO A 23 -6.75 8.94 14.00
CA PRO A 23 -6.51 8.97 15.44
C PRO A 23 -5.08 8.56 15.80
N TRP A 24 -4.57 9.12 16.88
CA TRP A 24 -3.27 8.78 17.46
C TRP A 24 -3.49 8.01 18.76
N GLY A 25 -2.73 6.94 18.99
CA GLY A 25 -2.76 6.23 20.26
C GLY A 25 -2.21 7.10 21.40
N ASP A 26 -2.32 6.61 22.65
CA ASP A 26 -1.76 7.30 23.82
C ASP A 26 -0.24 7.43 23.73
N ASP A 27 0.31 8.60 24.09
CA ASP A 27 1.76 8.85 24.12
C ASP A 27 2.37 8.32 25.41
N SER A 28 2.47 6.99 25.51
CA SER A 28 3.11 6.26 26.60
C SER A 28 4.07 5.21 26.07
N GLU A 29 5.10 4.88 26.86
CA GLU A 29 6.12 3.87 26.49
C GLU A 29 5.54 2.45 26.37
N ASP A 30 4.41 2.17 27.02
CA ASP A 30 3.71 0.89 26.96
C ASP A 30 2.89 0.70 25.66
N MET A 31 2.70 1.78 24.89
CA MET A 31 2.02 1.74 23.60
C MET A 31 3.00 1.57 22.45
N PRO A 32 2.55 1.09 21.28
CA PRO A 32 3.43 1.04 20.11
C PRO A 32 3.87 2.45 19.66
N PRO A 33 5.16 2.65 19.32
CA PRO A 33 5.67 3.95 18.90
C PRO A 33 5.15 4.36 17.52
N VAL A 34 5.14 5.67 17.27
CA VAL A 34 4.97 6.20 15.90
C VAL A 34 6.32 6.15 15.19
N ALA A 35 6.36 5.51 14.01
CA ALA A 35 7.58 5.38 13.23
C ALA A 35 7.82 6.59 12.32
N ILE A 36 9.08 6.91 12.03
CA ILE A 36 9.49 8.00 11.13
C ILE A 36 10.55 7.48 10.17
N ALA A 37 10.36 7.62 8.86
CA ALA A 37 11.41 7.30 7.89
C ALA A 37 12.37 8.49 7.72
N VAL A 38 13.64 8.31 8.06
CA VAL A 38 14.66 9.38 8.03
C VAL A 38 15.79 9.01 7.08
N SER A 39 15.96 9.79 6.00
CA SER A 39 17.03 9.58 5.02
C SER A 39 18.31 10.37 5.33
N GLY A 40 18.27 11.28 6.31
CA GLY A 40 19.37 12.20 6.62
C GLY A 40 19.32 13.52 5.84
N GLY A 41 18.45 13.61 4.83
CA GLY A 41 18.15 14.84 4.10
C GLY A 41 17.29 15.82 4.91
N ALA A 42 17.32 17.09 4.51
CA ALA A 42 16.64 18.20 5.19
C ALA A 42 15.18 17.91 5.54
N ASP A 43 14.41 17.38 4.59
CA ASP A 43 12.96 17.26 4.75
C ASP A 43 12.59 16.20 5.80
N SER A 44 13.26 15.05 5.76
CA SER A 44 13.06 13.97 6.73
C SER A 44 13.61 14.28 8.13
N LEU A 45 14.70 15.03 8.22
CA LEU A 45 15.27 15.46 9.50
C LEU A 45 14.41 16.54 10.15
N CYS A 46 13.86 17.48 9.37
CA CYS A 46 12.90 18.47 9.86
C CYS A 46 11.63 17.80 10.39
N LEU A 47 11.11 16.78 9.69
CA LEU A 47 9.98 15.99 10.17
C LEU A 47 10.32 15.30 11.51
N ALA A 48 11.48 14.67 11.62
CA ALA A 48 11.90 13.99 12.85
C ALA A 48 12.00 14.97 14.04
N LEU A 49 12.57 16.15 13.82
CA LEU A 49 12.64 17.21 14.81
C LEU A 49 11.26 17.63 15.32
N LEU A 50 10.34 17.97 14.40
CA LEU A 50 9.00 18.44 14.76
C LEU A 50 8.17 17.33 15.43
N ALA A 51 8.32 16.09 14.97
CA ALA A 51 7.68 14.93 15.56
C ALA A 51 8.18 14.64 16.98
N SER A 52 9.48 14.80 17.26
CA SER A 52 10.05 14.62 18.62
C SER A 52 9.53 15.61 19.66
N ARG A 53 9.04 16.76 19.20
CA ARG A 53 8.40 17.79 20.04
C ARG A 53 6.89 17.58 20.19
N TRP A 54 6.29 16.87 19.25
CA TRP A 54 4.87 16.51 19.29
C TRP A 54 4.62 15.29 20.16
N ARG A 55 5.51 14.29 20.11
CA ARG A 55 5.30 12.99 20.75
C ARG A 55 6.61 12.41 21.30
N LYS A 56 6.55 11.82 22.50
CA LYS A 56 7.69 11.18 23.16
C LYS A 56 7.96 9.78 22.59
N ASN A 57 6.91 8.97 22.47
CA ASN A 57 7.04 7.58 22.03
C ASN A 57 7.09 7.49 20.50
N ILE A 58 8.28 7.77 19.95
CA ILE A 58 8.59 7.71 18.53
C ILE A 58 9.83 6.85 18.26
N ILE A 59 9.92 6.31 17.06
CA ILE A 59 11.11 5.59 16.58
C ILE A 59 11.44 5.98 15.14
N ALA A 60 12.71 6.19 14.85
CA ALA A 60 13.17 6.52 13.51
C ALA A 60 13.82 5.32 12.81
N PHE A 61 13.46 5.12 11.56
CA PHE A 61 14.07 4.11 10.69
C PHE A 61 14.90 4.79 9.61
N ILE A 62 16.17 4.41 9.51
CA ILE A 62 17.13 4.87 8.51
C ILE A 62 17.39 3.71 7.55
N VAL A 63 17.22 3.92 6.25
CA VAL A 63 17.47 2.85 5.28
C VAL A 63 18.85 3.03 4.65
N ASP A 64 19.73 2.05 4.86
CA ASP A 64 21.02 1.95 4.20
C ASP A 64 20.86 1.12 2.92
N HIS A 65 20.90 1.80 1.78
CA HIS A 65 20.66 1.20 0.47
C HIS A 65 21.85 0.40 -0.08
N GLN A 66 23.04 0.53 0.52
CA GLN A 66 24.32 -0.02 0.04
C GLN A 66 24.68 0.29 -1.44
N LEU A 67 23.98 1.22 -2.10
CA LEU A 67 24.22 1.55 -3.51
C LEU A 67 25.52 2.34 -3.73
N ARG A 68 26.09 2.93 -2.67
CA ARG A 68 27.35 3.68 -2.69
C ARG A 68 28.14 3.35 -1.44
N ASN A 69 29.47 3.43 -1.53
CA ASN A 69 30.37 3.21 -0.39
C ASN A 69 30.10 4.17 0.79
N SER A 70 29.56 5.36 0.53
CA SER A 70 29.21 6.35 1.57
C SER A 70 27.87 6.08 2.27
N SER A 71 27.00 5.21 1.74
CA SER A 71 25.63 4.99 2.23
C SER A 71 25.60 4.62 3.71
N ARG A 72 26.49 3.72 4.13
CA ARG A 72 26.59 3.31 5.54
C ARG A 72 27.02 4.46 6.45
N GLN A 73 27.99 5.24 6.02
CA GLN A 73 28.51 6.37 6.79
C GLN A 73 27.45 7.48 6.92
N GLU A 74 26.71 7.77 5.86
CA GLU A 74 25.59 8.71 5.87
C GLU A 74 24.46 8.26 6.81
N ALA A 75 24.16 6.96 6.82
CA ALA A 75 23.19 6.37 7.74
C ALA A 75 23.64 6.51 9.21
N MET A 76 24.92 6.25 9.51
CA MET A 76 25.48 6.42 10.86
C MET A 76 25.47 7.88 11.31
N ILE A 77 25.86 8.83 10.45
CA ILE A 77 25.78 10.27 10.74
C ILE A 77 24.34 10.70 11.03
N THR A 78 23.38 10.15 10.27
CA THR A 78 21.96 10.41 10.51
C THR A 78 21.51 9.87 11.86
N GLN A 79 21.96 8.67 12.23
CA GLN A 79 21.68 8.06 13.52
C GLN A 79 22.22 8.91 14.69
N GLU A 80 23.45 9.40 14.58
CA GLU A 80 24.06 10.29 15.58
C GLU A 80 23.25 11.59 15.76
N ARG A 81 22.79 12.19 14.66
CA ARG A 81 21.94 13.39 14.71
C ARG A 81 20.60 13.10 15.39
N LEU A 82 19.96 11.98 15.09
CA LEU A 82 18.72 11.57 15.76
C LEU A 82 18.95 11.33 17.25
N SER A 83 20.08 10.74 17.62
CA SER A 83 20.47 10.59 19.03
C SER A 83 20.64 11.93 19.74
N SER A 84 21.16 12.96 19.08
CA SER A 84 21.24 14.32 19.66
C SER A 84 19.86 14.99 19.86
N LEU A 85 18.84 14.48 19.17
CA LEU A 85 17.44 14.88 19.33
C LEU A 85 16.69 13.97 20.31
N PHE A 86 17.38 13.03 20.98
CA PHE A 86 16.79 12.02 21.86
C PHE A 86 15.78 11.10 21.16
N ILE A 87 15.96 10.85 19.86
CA ILE A 87 15.09 9.98 19.06
C ILE A 87 15.73 8.59 18.92
N PRO A 88 15.12 7.52 19.48
CA PRO A 88 15.56 6.15 19.23
C PRO A 88 15.53 5.84 17.73
N SER A 89 16.56 5.15 17.23
CA SER A 89 16.66 4.89 15.78
C SER A 89 17.35 3.58 15.42
N GLU A 90 16.91 2.99 14.31
CA GLU A 90 17.44 1.76 13.75
C GLU A 90 17.85 1.93 12.28
N ILE A 91 19.00 1.33 11.92
CA ILE A 91 19.48 1.27 10.54
C ILE A 91 19.01 -0.05 9.92
N LEU A 92 18.20 0.06 8.87
CA LEU A 92 17.69 -1.03 8.07
C LEU A 92 18.57 -1.18 6.82
N THR A 93 19.37 -2.24 6.78
CA THR A 93 20.30 -2.49 5.68
C THR A 93 19.64 -3.34 4.59
N LEU A 94 19.69 -2.86 3.34
CA LEU A 94 19.22 -3.61 2.19
C LEU A 94 20.36 -4.49 1.65
N THR A 95 20.21 -5.81 1.73
CA THR A 95 21.26 -6.79 1.35
C THR A 95 21.13 -7.33 -0.08
N ASP A 96 19.94 -7.30 -0.67
CA ASP A 96 19.62 -8.07 -1.88
C ASP A 96 19.11 -7.20 -3.06
N LEU A 97 19.70 -6.02 -3.25
CA LEU A 97 19.36 -5.15 -4.38
C LEU A 97 20.14 -5.55 -5.64
N GLU A 98 19.49 -6.28 -6.55
CA GLU A 98 20.06 -6.56 -7.87
C GLU A 98 20.25 -5.28 -8.69
N VAL A 99 21.50 -5.01 -9.07
CA VAL A 99 21.88 -3.89 -9.94
C VAL A 99 21.44 -4.17 -11.38
N GLY A 100 20.72 -3.24 -12.00
CA GLY A 100 20.23 -3.39 -13.38
C GLY A 100 19.17 -2.36 -13.78
N PRO A 101 18.51 -2.52 -14.94
CA PRO A 101 17.42 -1.63 -15.38
C PRO A 101 16.33 -1.51 -14.30
N ALA A 102 15.69 -0.36 -14.15
CA ALA A 102 14.67 -0.11 -13.10
C ALA A 102 15.16 -0.26 -11.64
N LEU A 103 16.47 -0.11 -11.40
CA LEU A 103 17.05 -0.12 -10.05
C LEU A 103 16.37 0.87 -9.10
N GLU A 104 16.00 2.07 -9.57
CA GLU A 104 15.32 3.08 -8.73
C GLU A 104 13.98 2.56 -8.20
N GLU A 105 13.18 1.90 -9.05
CA GLU A 105 11.91 1.32 -8.64
C GLU A 105 12.10 0.13 -7.70
N ARG A 106 13.08 -0.76 -7.99
CA ARG A 106 13.43 -1.86 -7.07
C ARG A 106 13.91 -1.35 -5.71
N ALA A 107 14.79 -0.36 -5.68
CA ALA A 107 15.28 0.27 -4.46
C ALA A 107 14.14 0.93 -3.68
N ARG A 108 13.19 1.57 -4.39
CA ARG A 108 11.99 2.13 -3.77
C ARG A 108 11.13 1.05 -3.15
N ILE A 109 10.84 -0.04 -3.86
CA ILE A 109 10.06 -1.17 -3.33
C ILE A 109 10.75 -1.78 -2.12
N ALA A 110 12.04 -2.13 -2.23
CA ALA A 110 12.82 -2.71 -1.15
C ALA A 110 12.85 -1.82 0.11
N ARG A 111 12.98 -0.50 -0.09
CA ARG A 111 12.91 0.48 1.01
C ARG A 111 11.56 0.44 1.73
N TYR A 112 10.45 0.49 1.00
CA TYR A 112 9.12 0.46 1.62
C TYR A 112 8.87 -0.89 2.30
N THR A 113 9.31 -2.00 1.70
CA THR A 113 9.23 -3.33 2.33
C THR A 113 10.00 -3.37 3.65
N ALA A 114 11.25 -2.90 3.67
CA ALA A 114 12.07 -2.87 4.89
C ALA A 114 11.42 -2.01 5.98
N LEU A 115 10.92 -0.82 5.62
CA LEU A 115 10.21 0.07 6.56
C LEU A 115 8.95 -0.58 7.13
N VAL A 116 8.12 -1.21 6.30
CA VAL A 116 6.89 -1.89 6.72
C VAL A 116 7.22 -3.07 7.65
N HIS A 117 8.24 -3.86 7.33
CA HIS A 117 8.70 -4.96 8.17
C HIS A 117 9.22 -4.47 9.53
N ALA A 118 10.00 -3.38 9.55
CA ALA A 118 10.49 -2.79 10.79
C ALA A 118 9.35 -2.23 11.66
N CYS A 119 8.36 -1.56 11.04
CA CYS A 119 7.15 -1.13 11.74
C CYS A 119 6.42 -2.33 12.36
N TYR A 120 6.21 -3.40 11.60
CA TYR A 120 5.56 -4.61 12.09
C TYR A 120 6.33 -5.23 13.27
N ALA A 121 7.66 -5.33 13.18
CA ALA A 121 8.50 -5.88 14.24
C ALA A 121 8.46 -5.06 15.54
N ARG A 122 8.22 -3.75 15.43
CA ARG A 122 8.09 -2.82 16.57
C ARG A 122 6.65 -2.55 16.99
N GLY A 123 5.68 -3.17 16.33
CA GLY A 123 4.25 -2.93 16.55
C GLY A 123 3.75 -1.56 16.06
N CYS A 124 4.59 -0.77 15.37
CA CYS A 124 4.20 0.54 14.85
C CYS A 124 3.10 0.37 13.80
N ILE A 125 1.98 1.09 13.98
CA ILE A 125 0.89 1.14 13.00
C ILE A 125 0.94 2.38 12.11
N ASP A 126 1.78 3.36 12.47
CA ASP A 126 1.91 4.64 11.76
C ASP A 126 3.36 4.87 11.35
N LEU A 127 3.58 5.22 10.08
CA LEU A 127 4.87 5.60 9.52
C LEU A 127 4.80 6.99 8.89
N LEU A 128 5.46 7.95 9.53
CA LEU A 128 5.59 9.32 9.03
C LEU A 128 6.65 9.42 7.93
N LEU A 129 6.33 10.14 6.85
CA LEU A 129 7.22 10.39 5.71
C LEU A 129 7.37 11.89 5.45
N GLY A 130 8.61 12.35 5.25
CA GLY A 130 8.96 13.76 5.02
C GLY A 130 8.65 14.29 3.62
N HIS A 131 7.56 13.87 2.98
CA HIS A 131 7.17 14.41 1.68
C HIS A 131 6.51 15.78 1.83
N HIS A 132 6.79 16.68 0.88
CA HIS A 132 6.39 18.08 0.94
C HIS A 132 5.74 18.60 -0.34
N ALA A 133 5.38 19.89 -0.38
CA ALA A 133 4.71 20.54 -1.52
C ALA A 133 5.49 20.41 -2.85
N GLY A 134 6.82 20.49 -2.80
CA GLY A 134 7.68 20.23 -3.97
C GLY A 134 7.47 18.83 -4.56
N ASP A 135 7.51 17.77 -3.74
CA ASP A 135 7.30 16.39 -4.20
C ASP A 135 5.89 16.18 -4.80
N GLN A 136 4.88 16.86 -4.27
CA GLN A 136 3.52 16.85 -4.82
C GLN A 136 3.48 17.47 -6.21
N ALA A 137 4.05 18.67 -6.36
CA ALA A 137 4.12 19.36 -7.63
C ALA A 137 4.86 18.54 -8.68
N GLU A 138 6.00 17.93 -8.32
CA GLU A 138 6.73 16.99 -9.18
C GLU A 138 5.85 15.81 -9.60
N THR A 139 5.17 15.18 -8.64
CA THR A 139 4.32 14.01 -8.89
C THR A 139 3.19 14.35 -9.85
N ILE A 140 2.53 15.50 -9.68
CA ILE A 140 1.44 15.91 -10.56
C ILE A 140 1.96 16.28 -11.93
N LEU A 141 3.06 17.02 -12.03
CA LEU A 141 3.61 17.41 -13.31
C LEU A 141 4.05 16.18 -14.13
N MET A 142 4.63 15.16 -13.48
CA MET A 142 4.91 13.86 -14.10
C MET A 142 3.63 13.21 -14.64
N ARG A 143 2.56 13.18 -13.84
CA ARG A 143 1.29 12.53 -14.22
C ARG A 143 0.54 13.27 -15.32
N ILE A 144 0.61 14.61 -15.33
CA ILE A 144 0.10 15.44 -16.44
C ILE A 144 0.86 15.10 -17.72
N ARG A 145 2.20 15.06 -17.68
CA ARG A 145 3.04 14.72 -18.85
C ARG A 145 2.79 13.29 -19.36
N ALA A 146 2.44 12.37 -18.47
CA ALA A 146 2.06 11.00 -18.83
C ALA A 146 0.61 10.86 -19.34
N GLY A 147 -0.16 11.95 -19.45
CA GLY A 147 -1.55 11.91 -19.91
C GLY A 147 -2.54 11.29 -18.92
N SER A 148 -2.24 11.37 -17.61
CA SER A 148 -3.10 10.79 -16.57
C SER A 148 -4.47 11.49 -16.50
N ALA A 149 -5.53 10.71 -16.29
CA ALA A 149 -6.87 11.21 -16.02
C ALA A 149 -7.02 11.74 -14.58
N SER A 150 -8.21 12.27 -14.24
CA SER A 150 -8.58 12.89 -12.95
C SER A 150 -8.07 12.16 -11.71
N ASP A 151 -8.35 10.87 -11.55
CA ASP A 151 -7.87 10.08 -10.39
C ASP A 151 -6.34 10.05 -10.30
N GLY A 152 -5.64 10.04 -11.43
CA GLY A 152 -4.19 10.16 -11.49
C GLY A 152 -3.71 11.54 -11.02
N LEU A 153 -4.48 12.60 -11.20
CA LEU A 153 -4.08 13.95 -10.82
C LEU A 153 -4.26 14.26 -9.32
N SER A 154 -4.78 13.33 -8.52
CA SER A 154 -4.92 13.44 -7.06
C SER A 154 -3.59 13.59 -6.29
N GLY A 155 -2.44 13.39 -6.93
CA GLY A 155 -1.12 13.48 -6.27
C GLY A 155 -0.88 12.35 -5.27
N MET A 156 -0.13 12.62 -4.20
CA MET A 156 0.01 11.71 -3.06
C MET A 156 -1.05 12.04 -1.99
N ALA A 157 -1.66 11.01 -1.41
CA ALA A 157 -2.56 11.17 -0.27
C ALA A 157 -1.77 11.51 1.00
N ALA A 158 -2.39 12.25 1.92
CA ALA A 158 -1.84 12.54 3.25
C ALA A 158 -1.81 11.29 4.13
N ILE A 159 -2.83 10.44 4.03
CA ILE A 159 -2.83 9.07 4.58
C ILE A 159 -3.04 8.07 3.45
N MET A 160 -2.27 7.00 3.50
CA MET A 160 -2.47 5.81 2.67
C MET A 160 -2.36 4.58 3.54
N ASP A 161 -3.44 3.81 3.62
CA ASP A 161 -3.44 2.56 4.38
C ASP A 161 -2.77 1.45 3.58
N LEU A 162 -1.78 0.82 4.21
CA LEU A 162 -1.22 -0.46 3.80
C LEU A 162 -1.82 -1.57 4.68
N PRO A 163 -1.70 -2.85 4.31
CA PRO A 163 -2.33 -3.94 5.06
C PRO A 163 -2.00 -4.00 6.57
N THR A 164 -0.86 -3.45 6.99
CA THR A 164 -0.39 -3.51 8.38
C THR A 164 -0.11 -2.14 9.00
N ILE A 165 0.03 -1.07 8.20
CA ILE A 165 0.41 0.26 8.69
C ILE A 165 -0.27 1.36 7.87
N ARG A 166 -0.34 2.58 8.43
CA ARG A 166 -0.69 3.80 7.72
C ARG A 166 0.56 4.58 7.35
N LEU A 167 0.66 5.00 6.09
CA LEU A 167 1.67 5.97 5.67
C LEU A 167 1.10 7.37 5.84
N VAL A 168 1.75 8.20 6.67
CA VAL A 168 1.28 9.55 6.99
C VAL A 168 2.27 10.61 6.51
N ARG A 169 1.77 11.66 5.88
CA ARG A 169 2.59 12.72 5.24
C ARG A 169 2.13 14.11 5.71
N PRO A 170 2.52 14.53 6.93
CA PRO A 170 2.01 15.77 7.52
C PRO A 170 2.46 17.04 6.77
N LEU A 171 3.58 16.97 6.03
CA LEU A 171 4.20 18.15 5.42
C LEU A 171 3.81 18.37 3.95
N LEU A 172 2.84 17.65 3.39
CA LEU A 172 2.55 17.66 1.94
C LEU A 172 2.21 19.03 1.33
N HIS A 173 1.72 19.96 2.13
CA HIS A 173 1.39 21.32 1.71
C HIS A 173 2.47 22.34 2.12
N VAL A 174 3.49 21.90 2.88
CA VAL A 174 4.58 22.75 3.36
C VAL A 174 5.64 22.88 2.27
N TYR A 175 6.11 24.10 2.06
CA TYR A 175 7.17 24.37 1.10
C TYR A 175 8.56 23.94 1.62
N PRO A 176 9.41 23.35 0.76
CA PRO A 176 10.71 22.81 1.15
C PRO A 176 11.69 23.87 1.67
N GLN A 177 11.48 25.14 1.32
CA GLN A 177 12.26 26.27 1.83
C GLN A 177 11.98 26.52 3.32
N ARG A 178 10.73 26.37 3.77
CA ARG A 178 10.35 26.50 5.18
C ARG A 178 11.01 25.43 6.03
N LEU A 179 11.06 24.19 5.54
CA LEU A 179 11.73 23.06 6.22
C LEU A 179 13.22 23.34 6.43
N ARG A 180 13.91 23.85 5.40
CA ARG A 180 15.31 24.27 5.52
C ARG A 180 15.50 25.47 6.45
N ALA A 181 14.56 26.42 6.46
CA ALA A 181 14.59 27.56 7.37
C ALA A 181 14.47 27.10 8.83
N THR A 182 13.57 26.17 9.14
CA THR A 182 13.45 25.54 10.47
C THR A 182 14.75 24.88 10.91
N LEU A 183 15.37 24.06 10.05
CA LEU A 183 16.63 23.41 10.41
C LEU A 183 17.77 24.40 10.66
N ARG A 184 17.82 25.52 9.91
CA ARG A 184 18.83 26.57 10.12
C ARG A 184 18.63 27.31 11.43
N GLU A 185 17.38 27.61 11.79
CA GLU A 185 17.03 28.23 13.07
C GLU A 185 17.46 27.34 14.24
N GLU A 186 17.27 26.04 14.09
CA GLU A 186 17.63 25.00 15.06
C GLU A 186 19.12 24.58 14.99
N LYS A 187 19.89 25.20 14.08
CA LYS A 187 21.32 24.92 13.84
C LYS A 187 21.62 23.45 13.54
N LEU A 188 20.67 22.73 12.95
CA LEU A 188 20.81 21.33 12.56
C LEU A 188 21.40 21.23 11.15
N VAL A 189 22.49 20.49 11.03
CA VAL A 189 23.13 20.18 9.75
C VAL A 189 22.49 18.91 9.17
N TRP A 190 22.14 18.94 7.89
CA TRP A 190 21.61 17.78 7.16
C TRP A 190 22.62 17.27 6.12
N VAL A 191 22.38 16.07 5.57
CA VAL A 191 23.13 15.56 4.42
C VAL A 191 22.51 16.10 3.14
N GLU A 192 23.31 16.69 2.26
CA GLU A 192 22.88 16.96 0.88
C GLU A 192 23.35 15.81 -0.01
N ASP A 193 22.43 14.98 -0.49
CA ASP A 193 22.79 13.89 -1.41
C ASP A 193 23.28 14.50 -2.75
N PRO A 194 24.54 14.23 -3.17
CA PRO A 194 25.08 14.72 -4.45
C PRO A 194 24.25 14.31 -5.67
N SER A 195 23.52 13.19 -5.59
CA SER A 195 22.64 12.73 -6.67
C SER A 195 21.45 13.65 -6.92
N ASN A 196 21.09 14.53 -5.99
CA ASN A 196 20.04 15.53 -6.18
C ASN A 196 20.37 16.54 -7.30
N GLN A 197 21.64 16.62 -7.72
CA GLN A 197 22.09 17.46 -8.83
C GLN A 197 22.24 16.69 -10.16
N ASP A 198 22.01 15.37 -10.16
CA ASP A 198 22.15 14.57 -11.38
C ASP A 198 20.96 14.78 -12.32
N MET A 199 21.19 15.56 -13.37
CA MET A 199 20.20 15.88 -14.40
C MET A 199 19.84 14.70 -15.30
N ARG A 200 20.40 13.50 -15.12
CA ARG A 200 19.90 12.27 -15.77
C ARG A 200 18.61 11.77 -15.12
N ILE A 201 18.36 12.14 -13.86
CA ILE A 201 17.18 11.73 -13.10
C ILE A 201 16.01 12.66 -13.46
N GLN A 202 14.90 12.08 -13.93
CA GLN A 202 13.72 12.84 -14.37
C GLN A 202 13.20 13.79 -13.29
N ARG A 203 13.18 13.34 -12.03
CA ARG A 203 12.76 14.17 -10.89
C ARG A 203 13.65 15.39 -10.67
N ASN A 204 14.96 15.27 -10.84
CA ASN A 204 15.87 16.41 -10.70
C ASN A 204 15.64 17.45 -11.80
N ARG A 205 15.36 17.02 -13.04
CA ARG A 205 14.97 17.95 -14.12
C ARG A 205 13.71 18.71 -13.79
N LEU A 206 12.70 18.01 -13.27
CA LEU A 206 11.45 18.62 -12.85
C LEU A 206 11.65 19.57 -11.68
N ARG A 207 12.52 19.23 -10.73
CA ARG A 207 12.92 20.12 -9.63
C ARG A 207 13.54 21.39 -10.15
N GLU A 208 14.46 21.32 -11.11
CA GLU A 208 15.09 22.52 -11.69
C GLU A 208 14.08 23.37 -12.48
N GLU A 209 13.23 22.74 -13.29
CA GLU A 209 12.15 23.41 -14.02
C GLU A 209 11.20 24.12 -13.05
N LEU A 210 10.74 23.39 -12.03
CA LEU A 210 9.91 23.94 -10.98
C LEU A 210 10.66 25.05 -10.25
N SER A 211 11.94 24.87 -9.88
CA SER A 211 12.83 25.84 -9.18
C SER A 211 12.81 27.22 -9.85
N SER A 212 12.79 27.23 -11.17
CA SER A 212 12.67 28.43 -12.00
C SER A 212 11.27 29.04 -11.91
N SER A 213 10.22 28.20 -11.89
CA SER A 213 8.83 28.60 -11.64
C SER A 213 8.53 29.05 -10.20
N TRP A 214 9.29 28.67 -9.17
CA TRP A 214 9.09 29.24 -7.81
C TRP A 214 9.40 30.75 -7.78
N LYS A 215 10.21 31.24 -8.73
CA LYS A 215 10.48 32.67 -8.91
C LYS A 215 9.35 33.37 -9.67
N THR A 216 8.59 32.63 -10.50
CA THR A 216 7.47 33.12 -11.29
C THR A 216 6.15 32.66 -10.67
N SER A 217 5.63 33.48 -9.76
CA SER A 217 4.47 33.20 -8.90
C SER A 217 3.31 32.45 -9.60
N GLY A 218 3.04 31.21 -9.16
CA GLY A 218 1.73 30.57 -9.36
C GLY A 218 1.74 29.08 -9.71
N THR A 219 2.76 28.55 -10.43
CA THR A 219 2.68 27.19 -10.99
C THR A 219 2.56 26.10 -9.92
N VAL A 220 3.38 26.16 -8.87
CA VAL A 220 3.32 25.17 -7.77
C VAL A 220 1.97 25.24 -7.05
N ALA A 221 1.51 26.44 -6.69
CA ALA A 221 0.21 26.63 -6.06
C ALA A 221 -0.96 26.09 -6.91
N VAL A 222 -0.92 26.29 -8.23
CA VAL A 222 -1.91 25.74 -9.17
C VAL A 222 -1.87 24.21 -9.20
N LEU A 223 -0.68 23.60 -9.25
CA LEU A 223 -0.53 22.14 -9.22
C LEU A 223 -1.04 21.56 -7.89
N LEU A 224 -0.72 22.18 -6.75
CA LEU A 224 -1.21 21.76 -5.43
C LEU A 224 -2.73 21.88 -5.32
N LYS A 225 -3.30 23.01 -5.75
CA LYS A 225 -4.76 23.22 -5.78
C LYS A 225 -5.46 22.14 -6.62
N ARG A 226 -4.91 21.84 -7.80
CA ARG A 226 -5.43 20.76 -8.65
C ARG A 226 -5.31 19.39 -8.00
N SER A 227 -4.19 19.10 -7.32
CA SER A 227 -4.02 17.87 -6.51
C SER A 227 -5.18 17.68 -5.55
N GLN A 228 -5.53 18.76 -4.88
CA GLN A 228 -6.46 18.76 -3.77
C GLN A 228 -7.89 18.56 -4.28
N GLU A 229 -8.30 19.32 -5.29
CA GLU A 229 -9.62 19.19 -5.92
C GLU A 229 -9.84 17.77 -6.43
N GLU A 230 -8.84 17.20 -7.12
CA GLU A 230 -8.91 15.83 -7.64
C GLU A 230 -8.84 14.77 -6.53
N GLY A 231 -8.09 15.02 -5.46
CA GLY A 231 -8.03 14.18 -4.27
C GLY A 231 -9.36 14.09 -3.53
N LEU A 232 -10.02 15.24 -3.29
CA LEU A 232 -11.35 15.29 -2.67
C LEU A 232 -12.41 14.62 -3.54
N ALA A 233 -12.37 14.88 -4.86
CA ALA A 233 -13.28 14.23 -5.81
C ALA A 233 -13.07 12.71 -5.84
N ARG A 234 -11.82 12.25 -5.72
CA ARG A 234 -11.49 10.83 -5.62
C ARG A 234 -12.01 10.21 -4.32
N MET A 235 -11.84 10.84 -3.17
CA MET A 235 -12.38 10.34 -1.90
C MET A 235 -13.89 10.16 -1.96
N LYS A 236 -14.61 11.12 -2.55
CA LYS A 236 -16.06 11.01 -2.76
C LYS A 236 -16.42 9.81 -3.61
N ARG A 237 -15.73 9.61 -4.75
CA ARG A 237 -15.93 8.43 -5.62
C ARG A 237 -15.61 7.12 -4.91
N ASP A 238 -14.53 7.07 -4.14
CA ASP A 238 -14.11 5.87 -3.42
C ASP A 238 -15.12 5.53 -2.29
N GLN A 239 -15.70 6.53 -1.62
CA GLN A 239 -16.78 6.35 -0.64
C GLN A 239 -18.08 5.84 -1.29
N GLU A 240 -18.53 6.47 -2.38
CA GLU A 240 -19.71 6.02 -3.14
C GLU A 240 -19.55 4.56 -3.61
N GLN A 241 -18.36 4.20 -4.09
CA GLN A 241 -18.03 2.83 -4.46
C GLN A 241 -18.07 1.87 -3.27
N ALA A 242 -17.55 2.29 -2.11
CA ALA A 242 -17.58 1.50 -0.88
C ALA A 242 -19.01 1.24 -0.42
N ASP A 243 -19.88 2.24 -0.46
CA ASP A 243 -21.29 2.14 -0.07
C ASP A 243 -22.05 1.16 -0.96
N ILE A 244 -21.82 1.20 -2.28
CA ILE A 244 -22.39 0.25 -3.24
C ILE A 244 -21.94 -1.18 -2.92
N LEU A 245 -20.63 -1.38 -2.72
CA LEU A 245 -20.07 -2.70 -2.42
C LEU A 245 -20.58 -3.24 -1.08
N ALA A 246 -20.61 -2.42 -0.03
CA ALA A 246 -21.07 -2.83 1.29
C ALA A 246 -22.55 -3.23 1.31
N LYS A 247 -23.38 -2.58 0.46
CA LYS A 247 -24.80 -2.88 0.34
C LYS A 247 -25.07 -4.17 -0.43
N ASP A 248 -24.38 -4.38 -1.54
CA ASP A 248 -24.77 -5.38 -2.53
C ASP A 248 -23.80 -6.56 -2.66
N VAL A 249 -22.64 -6.53 -2.00
CA VAL A 249 -21.59 -7.56 -2.12
C VAL A 249 -21.25 -8.21 -0.79
N VAL A 250 -21.26 -9.55 -0.77
CA VAL A 250 -20.76 -10.36 0.34
C VAL A 250 -19.54 -11.15 -0.14
N VAL A 251 -18.36 -10.78 0.33
CA VAL A 251 -17.11 -11.53 0.07
C VAL A 251 -16.97 -12.64 1.10
N ARG A 252 -16.58 -13.82 0.61
CA ARG A 252 -16.45 -15.05 1.39
C ARG A 252 -14.98 -15.40 1.60
N PRO A 253 -14.57 -15.89 2.78
CA PRO A 253 -13.18 -16.23 3.06
C PRO A 253 -12.63 -17.32 2.13
N GLU A 254 -13.49 -18.13 1.54
CA GLU A 254 -13.14 -19.09 0.48
C GLU A 254 -12.61 -18.43 -0.82
N GLY A 255 -12.66 -17.10 -0.94
CA GLY A 255 -12.15 -16.32 -2.06
C GLY A 255 -13.12 -16.17 -3.24
N PHE A 256 -14.43 -16.18 -2.94
CA PHE A 256 -15.50 -15.85 -3.88
C PHE A 256 -16.38 -14.74 -3.32
N ALA A 257 -17.25 -14.18 -4.15
CA ALA A 257 -18.23 -13.18 -3.73
C ALA A 257 -19.64 -13.53 -4.20
N LEU A 258 -20.62 -13.14 -3.39
CA LEU A 258 -22.03 -13.08 -3.75
C LEU A 258 -22.37 -11.61 -4.00
N LEU A 259 -23.04 -11.35 -5.12
CA LEU A 259 -23.53 -10.04 -5.52
C LEU A 259 -25.05 -10.13 -5.64
N SER A 260 -25.77 -9.16 -5.08
CA SER A 260 -27.23 -9.10 -5.17
C SER A 260 -27.72 -9.02 -6.63
N SER A 261 -29.02 -9.16 -6.86
CA SER A 261 -29.62 -9.05 -8.19
C SER A 261 -29.66 -7.61 -8.75
N ASN A 262 -29.12 -6.63 -8.02
CA ASN A 262 -29.16 -5.23 -8.41
C ASN A 262 -28.15 -4.90 -9.52
N VAL A 263 -28.43 -3.81 -10.24
CA VAL A 263 -27.45 -3.18 -11.13
C VAL A 263 -26.28 -2.68 -10.29
N ILE A 264 -25.07 -2.99 -10.73
CA ILE A 264 -23.84 -2.52 -10.08
C ILE A 264 -23.09 -1.58 -11.00
N GLU A 265 -22.56 -0.51 -10.42
CA GLU A 265 -21.76 0.48 -11.13
C GLU A 265 -20.43 -0.13 -11.62
N ALA A 266 -19.93 0.32 -12.78
CA ALA A 266 -18.84 -0.32 -13.48
C ALA A 266 -17.53 -0.32 -12.68
N ARG A 267 -17.24 0.77 -11.95
CA ARG A 267 -16.05 0.88 -11.10
C ARG A 267 -16.11 -0.11 -9.93
N ALA A 268 -17.25 -0.18 -9.24
CA ALA A 268 -17.48 -1.15 -8.16
C ALA A 268 -17.34 -2.59 -8.66
N LEU A 269 -17.94 -2.94 -9.80
CA LEU A 269 -17.81 -4.27 -10.40
C LEU A 269 -16.35 -4.58 -10.80
N GLY A 270 -15.64 -3.61 -11.37
CA GLY A 270 -14.23 -3.75 -11.71
C GLY A 270 -13.34 -3.98 -10.49
N ALA A 271 -13.60 -3.27 -9.40
CA ALA A 271 -12.89 -3.45 -8.13
C ALA A 271 -13.15 -4.84 -7.51
N LEU A 272 -14.41 -5.30 -7.55
CA LEU A 272 -14.78 -6.64 -7.12
C LEU A 272 -14.05 -7.71 -7.94
N ILE A 273 -14.11 -7.61 -9.27
CA ILE A 273 -13.45 -8.58 -10.17
C ILE A 273 -11.95 -8.60 -9.93
N ARG A 274 -11.29 -7.43 -9.85
CA ARG A 274 -9.84 -7.32 -9.57
C ARG A 274 -9.47 -7.99 -8.25
N THR A 275 -10.29 -7.83 -7.23
CA THR A 275 -10.07 -8.42 -5.89
C THR A 275 -10.22 -9.94 -5.93
N ILE A 276 -11.29 -10.45 -6.56
CA ILE A 276 -11.55 -11.89 -6.67
C ILE A 276 -10.55 -12.57 -7.63
N SER A 277 -10.03 -11.85 -8.63
CA SER A 277 -9.05 -12.38 -9.58
C SER A 277 -7.61 -12.32 -9.07
N GLY A 278 -7.29 -11.44 -8.12
CA GLY A 278 -5.92 -11.18 -7.70
C GLY A 278 -5.09 -10.41 -8.74
N SER A 279 -5.73 -9.93 -9.81
CA SER A 279 -5.06 -9.20 -10.88
C SER A 279 -4.69 -7.78 -10.44
N VAL A 280 -3.62 -7.23 -11.01
CA VAL A 280 -3.21 -5.84 -10.74
C VAL A 280 -4.21 -4.85 -11.35
N TYR A 281 -4.78 -5.18 -12.51
CA TYR A 281 -5.69 -4.31 -13.26
C TYR A 281 -7.09 -4.92 -13.33
N ALA A 282 -8.10 -4.05 -13.28
CA ALA A 282 -9.49 -4.42 -13.55
C ALA A 282 -9.71 -4.60 -15.06
N PRO A 283 -10.78 -5.31 -15.48
CA PRO A 283 -11.18 -5.36 -16.88
C PRO A 283 -11.48 -3.97 -17.46
N LEU A 284 -11.48 -3.86 -18.78
CA LEU A 284 -11.80 -2.61 -19.48
C LEU A 284 -13.16 -2.05 -19.07
N TYR A 285 -13.20 -0.75 -18.75
CA TYR A 285 -14.39 -0.06 -18.25
C TYR A 285 -15.63 -0.28 -19.14
N GLN A 286 -15.50 -0.17 -20.47
CA GLN A 286 -16.60 -0.37 -21.41
C GLN A 286 -17.22 -1.78 -21.36
N SER A 287 -16.43 -2.79 -20.99
CA SER A 287 -16.94 -4.15 -20.79
C SER A 287 -17.72 -4.25 -19.49
N LEU A 288 -17.25 -3.58 -18.45
CA LEU A 288 -17.89 -3.53 -17.13
C LEU A 288 -19.17 -2.70 -17.13
N GLU A 289 -19.22 -1.60 -17.88
CA GLU A 289 -20.42 -0.76 -17.98
C GLU A 289 -21.61 -1.54 -18.56
N ARG A 290 -21.39 -2.27 -19.65
CA ARG A 290 -22.42 -3.12 -20.26
C ARG A 290 -22.85 -4.24 -19.32
N LEU A 291 -21.89 -4.86 -18.64
CA LEU A 291 -22.14 -5.99 -17.74
C LEU A 291 -22.86 -5.56 -16.45
N GLY A 292 -22.47 -4.44 -15.85
CA GLY A 292 -23.08 -3.93 -14.62
C GLY A 292 -24.56 -3.58 -14.77
N ARG A 293 -24.98 -3.09 -15.95
CA ARG A 293 -26.39 -2.82 -16.29
C ARG A 293 -27.24 -4.09 -16.41
N ARG A 294 -26.64 -5.21 -16.84
CA ARG A 294 -27.33 -6.49 -16.99
C ARG A 294 -26.35 -7.64 -16.84
N LEU A 295 -26.25 -8.15 -15.63
CA LEU A 295 -25.43 -9.30 -15.32
C LEU A 295 -25.92 -10.54 -16.09
N ARG A 296 -24.97 -11.37 -16.52
CA ARG A 296 -25.19 -12.63 -17.23
C ARG A 296 -24.03 -13.57 -16.94
N SER A 297 -24.26 -14.87 -17.10
CA SER A 297 -23.20 -15.86 -16.94
C SER A 297 -22.09 -15.62 -17.97
N MET A 298 -20.87 -15.39 -17.51
CA MET A 298 -19.69 -15.22 -18.34
C MET A 298 -18.40 -15.28 -17.54
N THR A 299 -17.26 -15.37 -18.23
CA THR A 299 -15.95 -15.09 -17.67
C THR A 299 -15.50 -13.69 -18.07
N ILE A 300 -14.94 -12.92 -17.12
CA ILE A 300 -14.27 -11.66 -17.39
C ILE A 300 -13.14 -11.42 -16.39
N GLY A 301 -11.96 -10.99 -16.85
CA GLY A 301 -10.82 -10.71 -15.96
C GLY A 301 -10.36 -11.92 -15.13
N GLY A 302 -10.55 -13.14 -15.65
CA GLY A 302 -10.28 -14.39 -14.93
C GLY A 302 -11.21 -14.63 -13.72
N VAL A 303 -12.42 -14.05 -13.75
CA VAL A 303 -13.50 -14.33 -12.82
C VAL A 303 -14.69 -14.86 -13.59
N LYS A 304 -15.23 -15.98 -13.13
CA LYS A 304 -16.48 -16.56 -13.60
C LYS A 304 -17.64 -15.98 -12.81
N ILE A 305 -18.64 -15.52 -13.53
CA ILE A 305 -19.90 -14.97 -13.02
C ILE A 305 -21.02 -15.93 -13.43
N GLN A 306 -21.88 -16.31 -12.50
CA GLN A 306 -23.06 -17.15 -12.76
C GLN A 306 -24.14 -16.91 -11.68
N PRO A 307 -25.40 -17.34 -11.87
CA PRO A 307 -26.41 -17.27 -10.82
C PRO A 307 -25.94 -17.98 -9.54
N ALA A 308 -26.23 -17.38 -8.38
CA ALA A 308 -25.80 -17.91 -7.08
C ALA A 308 -26.48 -19.24 -6.72
N GLY A 309 -27.68 -19.50 -7.25
CA GLY A 309 -28.38 -20.78 -7.11
C GLY A 309 -28.68 -21.08 -5.64
N ARG A 310 -28.15 -22.20 -5.12
CA ARG A 310 -28.38 -22.61 -3.72
C ARG A 310 -27.74 -21.68 -2.69
N LEU A 311 -26.88 -20.74 -3.11
CA LEU A 311 -26.22 -19.78 -2.22
C LEU A 311 -27.05 -18.51 -1.99
N GLY A 312 -28.21 -18.38 -2.65
CA GLY A 312 -29.12 -17.25 -2.51
C GLY A 312 -29.46 -16.62 -3.86
N ASP A 313 -30.15 -15.49 -3.77
CA ASP A 313 -30.50 -14.68 -4.94
C ASP A 313 -29.28 -13.90 -5.45
N GLY A 314 -29.29 -13.58 -6.75
CA GLY A 314 -28.23 -12.82 -7.40
C GLY A 314 -27.14 -13.69 -8.03
N TRP A 315 -25.89 -13.27 -7.87
CA TRP A 315 -24.75 -13.69 -8.67
C TRP A 315 -23.59 -14.18 -7.81
N LEU A 316 -22.99 -15.29 -8.23
CA LEU A 316 -21.77 -15.84 -7.68
C LEU A 316 -20.60 -15.45 -8.60
N LEU A 317 -19.59 -14.83 -8.01
CA LEU A 317 -18.33 -14.45 -8.66
C LEU A 317 -17.17 -15.21 -8.01
N PHE A 318 -16.41 -15.96 -8.81
CA PHE A 318 -15.28 -16.76 -8.33
C PHE A 318 -14.19 -16.86 -9.39
N ARG A 319 -12.98 -17.22 -8.97
CA ARG A 319 -11.83 -17.35 -9.87
C ARG A 319 -12.12 -18.36 -10.99
N GLU A 320 -11.68 -18.04 -12.20
CA GLU A 320 -11.67 -18.99 -13.31
C GLU A 320 -10.49 -19.94 -13.21
N GLU A 321 -10.74 -21.25 -13.34
CA GLU A 321 -9.74 -22.32 -13.21
C GLU A 321 -8.53 -22.12 -14.15
N ALA A 322 -8.76 -21.80 -15.42
CA ALA A 322 -7.70 -21.59 -16.41
C ALA A 322 -6.82 -20.35 -16.15
N ALA A 323 -7.27 -19.43 -15.29
CA ALA A 323 -6.54 -18.22 -14.94
C ALA A 323 -5.75 -18.36 -13.63
N MET A 324 -5.87 -19.48 -12.92
CA MET A 324 -5.22 -19.67 -11.62
C MET A 324 -3.73 -19.86 -11.74
N GLN A 325 -2.98 -19.34 -10.77
CA GLN A 325 -1.59 -19.72 -10.58
C GLN A 325 -1.46 -21.24 -10.35
N GLU A 326 -0.43 -21.85 -10.94
CA GLU A 326 -0.07 -23.23 -10.66
C GLU A 326 0.27 -23.46 -9.18
N ARG A 327 0.42 -24.73 -8.79
CA ARG A 327 0.89 -25.09 -7.46
C ARG A 327 2.27 -24.53 -7.22
N ILE A 328 2.49 -24.00 -6.01
CA ILE A 328 3.78 -23.51 -5.56
C ILE A 328 4.16 -24.15 -4.23
N SER A 329 5.45 -24.35 -3.99
CA SER A 329 5.95 -24.74 -2.68
C SER A 329 5.61 -23.67 -1.66
N VAL A 330 5.21 -24.10 -0.46
CA VAL A 330 4.97 -23.21 0.66
C VAL A 330 6.31 -22.76 1.27
N PHE A 331 6.39 -21.49 1.63
CA PHE A 331 7.52 -20.84 2.31
C PHE A 331 6.99 -19.75 3.27
N PRO A 332 7.81 -19.16 4.16
CA PRO A 332 7.36 -18.08 5.03
C PRO A 332 6.72 -16.91 4.25
N ASP A 333 5.56 -16.43 4.72
CA ASP A 333 4.77 -15.39 4.05
C ASP A 333 4.33 -15.72 2.60
N CYS A 334 4.24 -17.01 2.26
CA CYS A 334 3.75 -17.47 0.97
C CYS A 334 2.35 -16.92 0.67
N VAL A 335 2.23 -16.27 -0.49
CA VAL A 335 0.95 -15.81 -1.06
C VAL A 335 0.72 -16.50 -2.39
N TRP A 336 -0.32 -17.31 -2.47
CA TRP A 336 -0.73 -18.01 -3.69
C TRP A 336 -1.83 -17.27 -4.44
N ASP A 337 -1.73 -17.27 -5.76
CA ASP A 337 -2.64 -16.63 -6.72
C ASP A 337 -2.88 -15.14 -6.43
N GLN A 338 -1.92 -14.48 -5.75
CA GLN A 338 -2.00 -13.10 -5.23
C GLN A 338 -3.19 -12.84 -4.28
N ARG A 339 -3.81 -13.91 -3.77
CA ARG A 339 -5.09 -13.87 -3.05
C ARG A 339 -5.07 -14.55 -1.70
N PHE A 340 -4.22 -15.55 -1.53
CA PHE A 340 -4.30 -16.44 -0.38
C PHE A 340 -2.95 -16.49 0.34
N ARG A 341 -2.90 -15.94 1.55
CA ARG A 341 -1.74 -16.05 2.43
C ARG A 341 -1.80 -17.37 3.18
N VAL A 342 -0.71 -18.14 3.14
CA VAL A 342 -0.56 -19.35 3.97
C VAL A 342 0.02 -18.93 5.32
N VAL A 343 -0.70 -19.21 6.40
CA VAL A 343 -0.27 -18.95 7.77
C VAL A 343 0.11 -20.27 8.42
N ILE A 344 1.35 -20.33 8.88
CA ILE A 344 1.99 -21.51 9.44
C ILE A 344 2.35 -21.17 10.89
N PRO A 345 1.92 -21.98 11.88
CA PRO A 345 2.31 -21.75 13.25
C PRO A 345 3.84 -21.82 13.42
N GLN A 346 4.38 -21.06 14.37
CA GLN A 346 5.81 -21.01 14.64
C GLN A 346 6.38 -22.42 14.90
N GLY A 347 7.49 -22.76 14.23
CA GLY A 347 8.14 -24.07 14.35
C GLY A 347 7.40 -25.25 13.71
N LYS A 348 6.28 -25.01 13.00
CA LYS A 348 5.50 -26.06 12.31
C LYS A 348 5.74 -26.11 10.79
N MET A 349 6.76 -25.41 10.30
CA MET A 349 7.10 -25.44 8.87
C MET A 349 7.50 -26.86 8.45
N LYS A 350 7.00 -27.31 7.30
CA LYS A 350 7.30 -28.61 6.72
C LYS A 350 7.64 -28.43 5.24
N GLU A 351 8.75 -29.03 4.83
CA GLU A 351 9.17 -29.05 3.42
C GLU A 351 8.27 -29.97 2.58
N GLY A 352 8.25 -29.74 1.27
CA GLY A 352 7.47 -30.56 0.32
C GLY A 352 5.95 -30.30 0.33
N ILE A 353 5.48 -29.35 1.15
CA ILE A 353 4.10 -28.88 1.10
C ILE A 353 3.95 -27.83 0.01
N GLU A 354 2.92 -28.00 -0.83
CA GLU A 354 2.52 -27.06 -1.85
C GLU A 354 1.14 -26.47 -1.55
N VAL A 355 0.88 -25.26 -2.06
CA VAL A 355 -0.44 -24.64 -2.07
C VAL A 355 -0.92 -24.50 -3.52
N GLY A 356 -2.19 -24.82 -3.76
CA GLY A 356 -2.81 -24.72 -5.07
C GLY A 356 -4.31 -24.94 -5.07
N ALA A 357 -4.90 -24.98 -6.26
CA ALA A 357 -6.31 -25.26 -6.43
C ALA A 357 -6.64 -26.70 -6.03
N VAL A 358 -7.86 -26.95 -5.57
CA VAL A 358 -8.39 -28.31 -5.35
C VAL A 358 -8.42 -29.12 -6.66
N GLY A 359 -8.78 -28.49 -7.79
CA GLY A 359 -8.93 -29.16 -9.08
C GLY A 359 -9.90 -30.36 -9.00
N GLU A 360 -9.58 -31.45 -9.71
CA GLU A 360 -10.41 -32.67 -9.75
C GLU A 360 -10.52 -33.43 -8.43
N ALA A 361 -9.68 -33.11 -7.43
CA ALA A 361 -9.77 -33.74 -6.11
C ALA A 361 -11.04 -33.35 -5.33
N TYR A 362 -11.82 -32.38 -5.81
CA TYR A 362 -13.08 -31.99 -5.18
C TYR A 362 -14.08 -33.15 -5.07
N ASN A 363 -14.01 -34.13 -5.98
CA ASN A 363 -14.88 -35.30 -6.00
C ASN A 363 -14.85 -36.10 -4.68
N PHE A 364 -13.74 -36.06 -3.93
CA PHE A 364 -13.62 -36.72 -2.62
C PHE A 364 -14.56 -36.16 -1.56
N PHE A 365 -15.04 -34.92 -1.72
CA PHE A 365 -15.88 -34.24 -0.73
C PHE A 365 -17.07 -33.48 -1.33
N ALA A 366 -17.29 -33.58 -2.64
CA ALA A 366 -18.35 -32.87 -3.36
C ALA A 366 -19.75 -33.19 -2.82
N SER A 367 -20.02 -34.46 -2.49
CA SER A 367 -21.32 -34.91 -1.94
C SER A 367 -21.65 -34.32 -0.57
N ARG A 368 -20.67 -33.70 0.11
CA ARG A 368 -20.78 -33.21 1.48
C ARG A 368 -20.94 -31.68 1.56
N ARG A 369 -21.06 -30.99 0.42
CA ARG A 369 -21.05 -29.52 0.35
C ARG A 369 -22.16 -28.96 -0.53
N THR A 370 -22.58 -27.74 -0.20
CA THR A 370 -23.62 -26.98 -0.91
C THR A 370 -23.08 -26.17 -2.09
N PHE A 371 -21.76 -26.07 -2.24
CA PHE A 371 -21.12 -25.29 -3.29
C PHE A 371 -21.19 -25.97 -4.67
N PRO A 372 -21.33 -25.19 -5.76
CA PRO A 372 -21.22 -25.72 -7.11
C PRO A 372 -19.86 -26.39 -7.36
N SER A 373 -19.82 -27.48 -8.14
CA SER A 373 -18.58 -28.19 -8.48
C SER A 373 -17.51 -27.26 -9.04
N ALA A 374 -17.89 -26.32 -9.92
CA ALA A 374 -16.96 -25.35 -10.50
C ALA A 374 -16.30 -24.44 -9.45
N LEU A 375 -17.02 -24.09 -8.37
CA LEU A 375 -16.45 -23.31 -7.26
C LEU A 375 -15.52 -24.18 -6.42
N LEU A 376 -15.89 -25.43 -6.14
CA LEU A 376 -15.08 -26.35 -5.33
C LEU A 376 -13.69 -26.58 -5.94
N LYS A 377 -13.59 -26.67 -7.27
CA LYS A 377 -12.31 -26.85 -7.98
C LYS A 377 -11.31 -25.72 -7.74
N VAL A 378 -11.78 -24.50 -7.55
CA VAL A 378 -10.91 -23.31 -7.46
C VAL A 378 -10.60 -22.90 -6.03
N LEU A 379 -11.07 -23.65 -5.03
CA LEU A 379 -10.74 -23.40 -3.64
C LEU A 379 -9.25 -23.65 -3.39
N PRO A 380 -8.61 -22.88 -2.50
CA PRO A 380 -7.23 -23.14 -2.10
C PRO A 380 -7.13 -24.39 -1.24
N ALA A 381 -6.10 -25.17 -1.49
CA ALA A 381 -5.80 -26.43 -0.83
C ALA A 381 -4.29 -26.61 -0.61
N LEU A 382 -3.96 -27.45 0.37
CA LEU A 382 -2.60 -27.92 0.61
C LEU A 382 -2.40 -29.29 -0.02
N TRP A 383 -1.21 -29.49 -0.58
CA TRP A 383 -0.81 -30.69 -1.30
C TRP A 383 0.55 -31.17 -0.80
N GLU A 384 0.77 -32.47 -0.88
CA GLU A 384 2.07 -33.10 -0.64
C GLU A 384 2.21 -34.28 -1.60
N ASN A 385 3.31 -34.35 -2.36
CA ASN A 385 3.56 -35.44 -3.31
C ASN A 385 2.37 -35.71 -4.27
N ASN A 386 1.78 -34.65 -4.84
CA ASN A 386 0.58 -34.70 -5.70
C ASN A 386 -0.70 -35.25 -5.04
N LYS A 387 -0.74 -35.39 -3.71
CA LYS A 387 -1.94 -35.78 -2.96
C LYS A 387 -2.51 -34.58 -2.21
N LEU A 388 -3.82 -34.43 -2.27
CA LEU A 388 -4.54 -33.45 -1.46
C LEU A 388 -4.37 -33.82 0.02
N ILE A 389 -3.95 -32.87 0.85
CA ILE A 389 -3.77 -33.09 2.29
C ILE A 389 -4.66 -32.20 3.16
N ALA A 390 -5.10 -31.03 2.66
CA ALA A 390 -6.06 -30.20 3.37
C ALA A 390 -6.83 -29.25 2.43
N VAL A 391 -8.06 -28.93 2.81
CA VAL A 391 -8.83 -27.79 2.30
C VAL A 391 -9.28 -26.97 3.52
N PRO A 392 -8.40 -26.09 4.07
CA PRO A 392 -8.61 -25.48 5.38
C PRO A 392 -9.91 -24.68 5.51
N HIS A 393 -10.33 -23.97 4.46
CA HIS A 393 -11.59 -23.21 4.46
C HIS A 393 -12.84 -24.10 4.60
N LEU A 394 -12.74 -25.37 4.24
CA LEU A 394 -13.81 -26.35 4.44
C LEU A 394 -13.61 -27.15 5.74
N GLY A 395 -12.57 -26.88 6.51
CA GLY A 395 -12.22 -27.68 7.70
C GLY A 395 -11.80 -29.11 7.36
N ILE A 396 -11.35 -29.38 6.14
CA ILE A 396 -10.91 -30.71 5.71
C ILE A 396 -9.41 -30.81 5.94
N PHE A 397 -8.98 -31.74 6.78
CA PHE A 397 -7.58 -32.05 7.05
C PHE A 397 -7.39 -33.56 6.99
N LEU A 398 -6.60 -34.03 6.03
CA LEU A 398 -6.29 -35.44 5.79
C LEU A 398 -4.96 -35.85 6.43
N GLN A 399 -4.18 -34.88 6.93
CA GLN A 399 -2.98 -35.09 7.72
C GLN A 399 -3.00 -34.18 8.95
N ASP A 400 -2.65 -34.72 10.12
CA ASP A 400 -2.62 -33.95 11.37
C ASP A 400 -1.51 -32.87 11.38
N SER A 401 -0.42 -33.08 10.63
CA SER A 401 0.72 -32.15 10.59
C SER A 401 0.37 -30.75 10.08
N VAL A 402 -0.73 -30.61 9.33
CA VAL A 402 -1.19 -29.32 8.76
C VAL A 402 -2.51 -28.84 9.37
N LYS A 403 -3.00 -29.47 10.44
CA LYS A 403 -4.31 -29.16 11.05
C LYS A 403 -4.44 -27.72 11.57
N GLU A 404 -3.32 -27.18 12.03
CA GLU A 404 -3.23 -25.80 12.53
C GLU A 404 -2.89 -24.79 11.42
N TRP A 405 -2.52 -25.26 10.23
CA TRP A 405 -2.24 -24.36 9.11
C TRP A 405 -3.54 -23.68 8.66
N ARG A 406 -3.41 -22.44 8.22
CA ARG A 406 -4.53 -21.65 7.70
C ARG A 406 -4.16 -21.13 6.33
N ILE A 407 -5.18 -21.02 5.49
CA ILE A 407 -5.10 -20.23 4.26
C ILE A 407 -6.08 -19.09 4.48
N ILE A 408 -5.61 -17.85 4.35
CA ILE A 408 -6.41 -16.65 4.60
C ILE A 408 -6.58 -15.93 3.27
N PHE A 409 -7.82 -15.65 2.89
CA PHE A 409 -8.09 -14.77 1.76
C PHE A 409 -7.71 -13.34 2.11
N GLN A 410 -6.60 -12.90 1.52
CA GLN A 410 -5.98 -11.59 1.71
C GLN A 410 -5.49 -11.10 0.33
N PRO A 411 -6.42 -10.67 -0.55
CA PRO A 411 -6.08 -10.21 -1.89
C PRO A 411 -5.17 -8.98 -1.82
N LYS A 412 -4.10 -8.98 -2.63
CA LYS A 412 -3.16 -7.84 -2.69
C LYS A 412 -3.82 -6.55 -3.18
N GLN A 413 -4.90 -6.67 -3.94
CA GLN A 413 -5.69 -5.55 -4.44
C GLN A 413 -7.04 -5.54 -3.73
N PRO A 414 -7.24 -4.69 -2.71
CA PRO A 414 -8.54 -4.56 -2.07
C PRO A 414 -9.56 -3.89 -3.02
N MET A 415 -10.85 -4.07 -2.72
CA MET A 415 -11.93 -3.48 -3.51
C MET A 415 -11.95 -1.96 -3.36
N THR A 416 -11.76 -1.48 -2.13
CA THR A 416 -11.65 -0.07 -1.80
C THR A 416 -10.24 0.20 -1.28
N GLN A 417 -9.73 1.38 -1.59
CA GLN A 417 -8.48 1.87 -1.02
C GLN A 417 -8.81 3.03 -0.10
N SER A 418 -8.20 3.06 1.08
CA SER A 418 -8.40 4.13 2.04
C SER A 418 -7.30 5.16 1.84
N TYR A 419 -7.70 6.29 1.24
CA TYR A 419 -6.86 7.47 1.05
C TYR A 419 -7.50 8.65 1.75
N LEU A 420 -6.70 9.37 2.53
CA LEU A 420 -7.08 10.69 3.03
C LEU A 420 -6.32 11.76 2.26
N PHE A 421 -7.04 12.64 1.58
CA PHE A 421 -6.51 13.88 1.03
C PHE A 421 -7.01 15.03 1.92
N LEU A 422 -6.12 15.96 2.27
CA LEU A 422 -6.46 17.10 3.13
C LEU A 422 -7.37 18.09 2.38
N GLY A 423 -8.51 18.45 2.97
CA GLY A 423 -9.26 19.67 2.64
C GLY A 423 -8.56 20.90 3.23
N VAL A 424 -8.76 22.08 2.66
CA VAL A 424 -8.25 23.35 3.21
C VAL A 424 -8.98 23.68 4.50
#